data_AF-A0A0U5GR15-F1
#
_entry.id   AF-A0A0U5GR15-F1
#
_cell.length_a   1.000
_cell.length_b   1.000
_cell.length_c   1.000
_cell.angle_alpha   90.00
_cell.angle_beta   90.00
_cell.angle_gamma   90.00
#
_symmetry.space_group_name_H-M   'P 1'
#
loop_
_entity.id
_entity.type
_entity.pdbx_description
1 polymer ?
#
loop_
_entity_poly.entity_id
_entity_poly.type
_entity_poly.pdbx_seq_one_letter_code
_entity_poly.pdbx_strand_id
1 'polypeptide(L)'
;MFLKDEYPPKAILLEYIPNMKQLHRKNYTDAKRDNFIKGLAEIHAAGVIHDDIHPRSMMVVKGDPERAIWIDSDRAQTWDNDNLTGKEKEWLQFESELAADQLGMMKADAEEGQTNKTARFYW
;
A
#
# COMPACT_ATOMS: atom_id res chain seq x y z
N MET A 1 -5.85 20.67 -5.52
CA MET A 1 -7.24 20.57 -6.02
C MET A 1 -7.41 21.53 -7.21
N PHE A 2 -7.98 21.05 -8.32
CA PHE A 2 -8.12 21.77 -9.60
C PHE A 2 -9.29 22.77 -9.59
N LEU A 3 -9.40 23.54 -8.50
CA LEU A 3 -10.57 24.38 -8.19
C LEU A 3 -10.81 25.52 -9.19
N LYS A 4 -9.85 25.79 -10.06
CA LYS A 4 -9.87 26.90 -11.02
C LYS A 4 -9.99 26.44 -12.48
N ASP A 5 -10.09 25.14 -12.72
CA ASP A 5 -10.16 24.60 -14.07
C ASP A 5 -11.59 24.76 -14.62
N GLU A 6 -11.71 25.27 -15.86
CA GLU A 6 -13.01 25.43 -16.55
C GLU A 6 -13.75 24.08 -16.71
N TYR A 7 -12.98 23.02 -16.93
CA TYR A 7 -13.47 21.64 -16.99
C TYR A 7 -12.77 20.82 -15.90
N PRO A 8 -13.50 20.29 -14.90
CA PRO A 8 -12.88 19.50 -13.86
C PRO A 8 -12.31 18.20 -14.44
N PRO A 9 -11.18 17.71 -13.89
CA PRO A 9 -10.62 16.44 -14.30
C PRO A 9 -11.61 15.31 -14.03
N LYS A 10 -11.76 14.41 -15.01
CA LYS A 10 -12.71 13.28 -14.94
C LYS A 10 -12.03 11.93 -14.73
N ALA A 11 -10.75 11.83 -15.04
CA ALA A 11 -9.96 10.62 -14.92
C ALA A 11 -8.48 10.96 -14.82
N ILE A 12 -7.71 10.02 -14.27
CA ILE A 12 -6.25 10.03 -14.30
C ILE A 12 -5.82 8.90 -15.23
N LEU A 13 -4.96 9.21 -16.20
CA LEU A 13 -4.32 8.19 -17.01
C LEU A 13 -3.02 7.78 -16.33
N LEU A 14 -2.91 6.50 -15.97
CA LEU A 14 -1.74 5.91 -15.35
C LEU A 14 -0.98 5.04 -16.34
N GLU A 15 0.28 4.77 -16.04
CA GLU A 15 1.06 3.79 -16.80
C GLU A 15 0.39 2.40 -16.76
N TYR A 16 0.43 1.69 -17.89
CA TYR A 16 -0.03 0.30 -17.92
C TYR A 16 1.11 -0.62 -17.51
N ILE A 17 0.93 -1.35 -16.42
CA ILE A 17 1.90 -2.32 -15.91
C ILE A 17 1.43 -3.74 -16.29
N PRO A 18 2.06 -4.41 -17.28
CA PRO A 18 1.64 -5.73 -17.70
C PRO A 18 1.82 -6.76 -16.59
N ASN A 19 0.90 -7.73 -16.52
CA ASN A 19 0.92 -8.81 -15.54
C ASN A 19 0.83 -8.37 -14.06
N MET A 20 0.40 -7.14 -13.81
CA MET A 20 0.07 -6.66 -12.47
C MET A 20 -1.09 -7.47 -11.89
N LYS A 21 -0.95 -7.88 -10.62
CA LYS A 21 -1.91 -8.67 -9.86
C LYS A 21 -1.98 -8.14 -8.44
N GLN A 22 -3.14 -8.23 -7.83
CA GLN A 22 -3.29 -7.96 -6.40
C GLN A 22 -2.39 -8.91 -5.61
N LEU A 23 -1.77 -8.40 -4.54
CA LEU A 23 -1.04 -9.21 -3.58
C LEU A 23 -2.00 -10.23 -2.97
N HIS A 24 -1.54 -11.48 -2.88
CA HIS A 24 -2.29 -12.60 -2.34
C HIS A 24 -1.32 -13.69 -1.90
N ARG A 25 -1.74 -14.60 -1.01
CA ARG A 25 -0.86 -15.67 -0.49
C ARG A 25 -0.10 -16.45 -1.58
N LYS A 26 -0.74 -16.66 -2.74
CA LYS A 26 -0.18 -17.44 -3.87
C LYS A 26 0.94 -16.73 -4.63
N ASN A 27 1.07 -15.41 -4.49
CA ASN A 27 2.08 -14.62 -5.19
C ASN A 27 2.97 -13.80 -4.22
N TYR A 28 2.84 -14.09 -2.91
CA TYR A 28 3.65 -13.55 -1.83
C TYR A 28 5.09 -14.07 -1.88
N THR A 29 6.03 -13.19 -1.55
CA THR A 29 7.43 -13.51 -1.24
C THR A 29 7.92 -12.55 -0.15
N ASP A 30 8.91 -12.97 0.64
CA ASP A 30 9.52 -12.07 1.65
C ASP A 30 10.15 -10.82 1.00
N ALA A 31 10.71 -10.94 -0.21
CA ALA A 31 11.26 -9.81 -0.94
C ALA A 31 10.18 -8.76 -1.30
N LYS A 32 8.98 -9.19 -1.72
CA LYS A 32 7.85 -8.29 -1.96
C LYS A 32 7.37 -7.63 -0.69
N ARG A 33 7.26 -8.38 0.41
CA ARG A 33 6.93 -7.81 1.73
C ARG A 33 7.88 -6.67 2.07
N ASP A 34 9.18 -6.93 1.99
CA ASP A 34 10.19 -5.95 2.38
C ASP A 34 10.12 -4.70 1.49
N ASN A 35 9.84 -4.87 0.20
CA ASN A 35 9.62 -3.74 -0.71
C ASN A 35 8.30 -2.99 -0.46
N PHE A 36 7.21 -3.64 -0.01
CA PHE A 36 6.01 -2.93 0.42
C PHE A 36 6.26 -2.09 1.67
N ILE A 37 6.96 -2.64 2.67
CA ILE A 37 7.33 -1.92 3.90
C ILE A 37 8.22 -0.73 3.56
N LYS A 38 9.24 -0.94 2.72
CA LYS A 38 10.11 0.13 2.25
C LYS A 38 9.34 1.19 1.48
N GLY A 39 8.46 0.79 0.57
CA GLY A 39 7.64 1.73 -0.22
C GLY A 39 6.71 2.56 0.65
N LEU A 40 6.11 1.97 1.68
CA LEU A 40 5.28 2.71 2.64
C LEU A 40 6.11 3.71 3.46
N ALA A 41 7.32 3.32 3.88
CA ALA A 41 8.23 4.22 4.55
C ALA A 41 8.66 5.41 3.65
N GLU A 42 8.84 5.18 2.34
CA GLU A 42 9.10 6.25 1.37
C GLU A 42 7.89 7.19 1.20
N ILE A 43 6.66 6.64 1.20
CA ILE A 43 5.41 7.43 1.18
C ILE A 43 5.33 8.31 2.44
N HIS A 44 5.59 7.75 3.62
CA HIS A 44 5.64 8.50 4.89
C HIS A 44 6.73 9.57 4.89
N ALA A 45 7.92 9.23 4.40
CA ALA A 45 9.02 10.18 4.27
C ALA A 45 8.71 11.34 3.31
N ALA A 46 7.77 11.16 2.39
CA ALA A 46 7.25 12.23 1.53
C ALA A 46 6.14 13.07 2.19
N GLY A 47 5.80 12.80 3.45
CA GLY A 47 4.76 13.51 4.19
C GLY A 47 3.36 13.07 3.79
N VAL A 48 3.23 11.82 3.36
CA VAL A 48 1.95 11.25 2.95
C VAL A 48 1.63 10.08 3.88
N ILE A 49 0.41 10.05 4.43
CA ILE A 49 -0.19 8.83 4.97
C ILE A 49 -1.05 8.22 3.86
N HIS A 50 -0.94 6.90 3.63
CA HIS A 50 -1.70 6.27 2.54
C HIS A 50 -3.18 6.08 2.92
N ASP A 51 -3.42 5.74 4.19
CA ASP A 51 -4.71 5.55 4.85
C ASP A 51 -5.59 4.43 4.23
N ASP A 52 -4.97 3.55 3.43
CA ASP A 52 -5.60 2.36 2.85
C ASP A 52 -4.58 1.26 2.54
N ILE A 53 -4.14 0.58 3.58
CA ILE A 53 -3.14 -0.49 3.48
C ILE A 53 -3.71 -1.86 3.07
N HIS A 54 -4.97 -1.95 2.62
CA HIS A 54 -5.58 -3.23 2.29
C HIS A 54 -4.89 -3.90 1.09
N PRO A 55 -4.92 -5.25 0.98
CA PRO A 55 -4.28 -5.95 -0.13
C PRO A 55 -4.77 -5.52 -1.52
N ARG A 56 -5.99 -4.96 -1.63
CA ARG A 56 -6.53 -4.39 -2.87
C ARG A 56 -5.68 -3.22 -3.43
N SER A 57 -4.93 -2.56 -2.56
CA SER A 57 -4.08 -1.41 -2.84
C SER A 57 -2.60 -1.81 -2.96
N MET A 58 -2.29 -3.10 -2.78
CA MET A 58 -0.97 -3.70 -2.89
C MET A 58 -0.88 -4.55 -4.16
N MET A 59 -0.11 -4.11 -5.14
CA MET A 59 0.03 -4.80 -6.43
C MET A 59 1.43 -5.38 -6.61
N VAL A 60 1.50 -6.56 -7.24
CA VAL A 60 2.73 -7.28 -7.58
C VAL A 60 2.73 -7.63 -9.06
N VAL A 61 3.90 -7.89 -9.64
CA VAL A 61 4.02 -8.28 -11.06
C VAL A 61 4.35 -9.76 -11.17
N LYS A 62 3.56 -10.52 -11.92
CA LYS A 62 3.84 -11.95 -12.16
C LYS A 62 5.16 -12.10 -12.92
N GLY A 63 6.06 -12.93 -12.42
CA GLY A 63 7.39 -13.17 -12.99
C GLY A 63 8.47 -12.24 -12.41
N ASP A 64 8.07 -11.23 -11.63
CA ASP A 64 8.99 -10.37 -10.89
C ASP A 64 9.02 -10.80 -9.40
N PRO A 65 10.19 -11.18 -8.87
CA PRO A 65 10.31 -11.64 -7.49
C PRO A 65 10.20 -10.51 -6.46
N GLU A 66 10.41 -9.26 -6.86
CA GLU A 66 10.65 -8.13 -5.96
C GLU A 66 9.63 -7.00 -6.12
N ARG A 67 9.08 -6.80 -7.32
CA ARG A 67 8.24 -5.64 -7.61
C ARG A 67 6.96 -5.62 -6.77
N ALA A 68 6.86 -4.58 -5.95
CA ALA A 68 5.76 -4.21 -5.08
C ALA A 68 5.33 -2.78 -5.42
N ILE A 69 4.03 -2.56 -5.57
CA ILE A 69 3.45 -1.31 -6.06
C ILE A 69 2.27 -0.95 -5.17
N TRP A 70 2.34 0.21 -4.53
CA TRP A 70 1.19 0.83 -3.86
C TRP A 70 0.34 1.58 -4.88
N ILE A 71 -0.98 1.41 -4.83
CA ILE A 71 -1.96 2.12 -5.66
C ILE A 71 -3.09 2.65 -4.78
N ASP A 72 -3.98 3.43 -5.38
CA ASP A 72 -5.22 3.91 -4.75
C ASP A 72 -5.00 4.85 -3.56
N SER A 73 -4.67 6.11 -3.87
CA SER A 73 -4.40 7.17 -2.90
C SER A 73 -5.64 8.05 -2.63
N ASP A 74 -6.85 7.53 -2.80
CA ASP A 74 -8.08 8.29 -2.60
C ASP A 74 -8.32 8.68 -1.13
N ARG A 75 -7.81 7.88 -0.19
CA ARG A 75 -7.80 8.12 1.26
C ARG A 75 -6.58 8.90 1.74
N ALA A 76 -5.56 9.04 0.90
CA ALA A 76 -4.29 9.58 1.33
C ALA A 76 -4.41 11.03 1.83
N GLN A 77 -3.63 11.35 2.85
CA GLN A 77 -3.54 12.70 3.40
C GLN A 77 -2.09 13.18 3.33
N THR A 78 -1.90 14.48 3.10
CA THR A 78 -0.58 15.11 3.04
C THR A 78 -0.37 15.98 4.27
N TRP A 79 0.78 15.82 4.91
CA TRP A 79 1.20 16.57 6.07
C TRP A 79 2.53 17.28 5.80
N ASP A 80 2.75 18.37 6.53
CA ASP A 80 4.03 19.07 6.49
C ASP A 80 5.06 18.32 7.33
N ASN A 81 6.00 17.66 6.65
CA ASN A 81 7.06 16.88 7.29
C ASN A 81 7.90 17.67 8.29
N ASP A 82 8.13 18.95 8.02
CA ASP A 82 8.95 19.80 8.89
C ASP A 82 8.19 20.18 10.18
N ASN A 83 6.86 20.03 10.18
CA ASN A 83 5.97 20.50 11.24
C ASN A 83 4.96 19.44 11.71
N LEU A 84 5.29 18.15 11.62
CA LEU A 84 4.43 17.07 12.11
C LEU A 84 4.13 17.18 13.61
N THR A 85 2.85 17.19 13.95
CA THR A 85 2.35 17.05 15.32
C THR A 85 2.69 15.68 15.89
N GLY A 86 2.65 15.56 17.23
CA GLY A 86 2.84 14.25 17.88
C GLY A 86 1.84 13.20 17.42
N LYS A 87 0.57 13.60 17.23
CA LYS A 87 -0.48 12.72 16.73
C LYS A 87 -0.21 12.27 15.29
N GLU A 88 0.20 13.15 14.39
CA GLU A 88 0.52 12.74 13.01
C GLU A 88 1.67 11.74 12.96
N LYS A 89 2.70 11.92 13.80
CA LYS A 89 3.80 10.94 13.94
C LYS A 89 3.30 9.58 14.44
N GLU A 90 2.44 9.57 15.46
CA GLU A 90 1.80 8.34 15.96
C GLU A 90 1.00 7.64 14.86
N TRP A 91 0.31 8.39 14.00
CA TRP A 91 -0.47 7.83 12.90
C TRP A 91 0.40 7.22 11.80
N LEU A 92 1.51 7.87 11.40
CA LEU A 92 2.48 7.27 10.47
C LEU A 92 3.06 5.97 11.01
N GLN A 93 3.44 5.97 12.30
CA GLN A 93 3.94 4.77 12.96
C GLN A 93 2.88 3.67 13.00
N PHE A 94 1.65 4.02 13.36
CA PHE A 94 0.54 3.08 13.43
C PHE A 94 0.21 2.45 12.07
N GLU A 95 0.20 3.24 10.98
CA GLU A 95 0.03 2.70 9.63
C GLU A 95 1.15 1.72 9.26
N SER A 96 2.40 2.03 9.62
CA SER A 96 3.55 1.14 9.39
C SER A 96 3.41 -0.20 10.14
N GLU A 97 2.99 -0.14 11.41
CA GLU A 97 2.77 -1.33 12.24
C GLU A 97 1.62 -2.19 11.68
N LEU A 98 0.50 -1.58 11.31
CA LEU A 98 -0.63 -2.29 10.71
C LEU A 98 -0.25 -2.95 9.37
N ALA A 99 0.51 -2.26 8.52
CA ALA A 99 0.98 -2.83 7.26
C ALA A 99 1.92 -4.02 7.50
N ALA A 100 2.84 -3.90 8.46
CA ALA A 100 3.74 -4.99 8.83
C ALA A 100 2.97 -6.21 9.36
N ASP A 101 1.98 -6.00 10.24
CA ASP A 101 1.12 -7.05 10.77
C ASP A 101 0.33 -7.75 9.66
N GLN A 102 -0.29 -6.97 8.76
CA GLN A 102 -1.04 -7.52 7.63
C GLN A 102 -0.16 -8.35 6.71
N LEU A 103 1.06 -7.88 6.41
CA LEU A 103 2.00 -8.64 5.59
C LEU A 103 2.54 -9.88 6.33
N GLY A 104 2.66 -9.83 7.66
CA GLY A 104 2.94 -10.99 8.50
C GLY A 104 1.84 -12.05 8.44
N MET A 105 0.57 -11.61 8.46
CA MET A 105 -0.57 -12.50 8.22
C MET A 105 -0.53 -13.12 6.82
N MET A 106 -0.15 -12.34 5.80
CA MET A 106 0.01 -12.81 4.43
C MET A 106 1.09 -13.89 4.32
N LYS A 107 2.22 -13.71 5.02
CA LYS A 107 3.28 -14.71 5.11
C LYS A 107 2.76 -16.03 5.68
N ALA A 108 2.07 -15.96 6.82
CA ALA A 108 1.54 -17.16 7.46
C ALA A 108 0.50 -17.87 6.59
N ASP A 109 -0.39 -17.12 5.91
CA ASP A 109 -1.33 -17.70 4.93
C ASP A 109 -0.60 -18.34 3.73
N ALA A 110 0.54 -17.78 3.28
CA ALA A 110 1.35 -18.35 2.21
C ALA A 110 2.04 -19.66 2.64
N GLU A 111 2.58 -19.71 3.85
CA GLU A 111 3.22 -20.89 4.44
C GLU A 111 2.21 -22.02 4.70
N GLU A 112 1.00 -21.69 5.16
CA GLU A 112 -0.09 -22.65 5.39
C GLU A 112 -0.80 -23.08 4.10
N GLY A 113 -0.63 -22.32 3.00
CA GLY A 113 -1.32 -22.54 1.73
C GLY A 113 -2.83 -22.19 1.77
N GLN A 114 -3.33 -21.62 2.86
CA GLN A 114 -4.74 -21.29 3.09
C GLN A 114 -4.92 -19.78 3.33
N THR A 115 -6.08 -19.23 2.96
CA THR A 115 -6.41 -17.82 3.26
C THR A 115 -7.28 -17.78 4.50
N ASN A 116 -6.67 -17.79 5.68
CA ASN A 116 -7.38 -17.79 6.96
C ASN A 116 -7.24 -16.43 7.65
N LYS A 117 -6.01 -15.94 7.78
CA LYS A 117 -5.70 -14.72 8.54
C LYS A 117 -6.01 -13.46 7.73
N THR A 118 -5.77 -13.52 6.42
CA THR A 118 -6.01 -12.37 5.52
C THR A 118 -7.42 -12.36 4.92
N ALA A 119 -8.25 -13.36 5.19
CA ALA A 119 -9.59 -13.47 4.60
C ALA A 119 -10.43 -12.19 4.79
N ARG A 120 -10.38 -11.59 5.99
CA ARG A 120 -11.10 -10.36 6.35
C ARG A 120 -10.77 -9.12 5.49
N PHE A 121 -9.70 -9.17 4.70
CA PHE A 121 -9.27 -8.05 3.86
C PHE A 121 -9.76 -8.16 2.41
N TYR A 122 -10.43 -9.26 2.05
CA TYR A 122 -10.94 -9.51 0.70
C TYR A 122 -12.47 -9.57 0.62
N TRP A 123 -13.15 -9.46 1.76
CA TRP A 123 -14.61 -9.54 1.92
C TRP A 123 -15.07 -8.45 2.87
#